data_AF-A0A845F7X4-F1
#
_entry.id   AF-A0A845F7X4-F1
#
_cell.length_a   1.000
_cell.length_b   1.000
_cell.length_c   1.000
_cell.angle_alpha   90.00
_cell.angle_beta   90.00
_cell.angle_gamma   90.00
#
_symmetry.space_group_name_H-M   'P 1'
#
loop_
_entity.id
_entity.type
_entity.pdbx_description
1 polymer ?
#
loop_
_entity_poly.entity_id
_entity_poly.type
_entity_poly.pdbx_seq_one_letter_code
_entity_poly.pdbx_strand_id
1 'polypeptide(L)' 'MKKMVLFLFGHPYRESKLLTLYYWVAVSMYIIAVALLLITAILTGDIGFWMSFIMNIVGFPIIFRVVYGLVTRVNQMI' A
#
# COMPACT_ATOMS: atom_id res chain seq x y z
N MET A 1 3.40 -12.39 8.02
CA MET A 1 3.37 -10.97 7.61
C MET A 1 4.00 -10.72 6.24
N LYS A 2 5.29 -11.06 6.00
CA LYS A 2 5.95 -10.81 4.70
C LYS A 2 5.19 -11.36 3.48
N LYS A 3 4.64 -12.59 3.55
CA LYS A 3 3.89 -13.19 2.43
C LYS A 3 2.61 -12.43 2.06
N MET A 4 1.86 -11.92 3.05
CA MET A 4 0.63 -11.14 2.79
C MET A 4 0.95 -9.77 2.19
N VAL A 5 1.98 -9.09 2.71
CA VAL A 5 2.46 -7.82 2.15
C VAL A 5 2.90 -8.02 0.70
N LEU A 6 3.67 -9.07 0.42
CA LEU A 6 4.11 -9.37 -0.95
C LEU A 6 2.94 -9.75 -1.88
N PHE A 7 1.91 -10.41 -1.36
CA PHE A 7 0.71 -10.73 -2.13
C PHE A 7 -0.07 -9.46 -2.51
N LEU A 8 -0.25 -8.54 -1.57
CA LEU A 8 -1.02 -7.30 -1.74
C LEU A 8 -0.26 -6.25 -2.56
N PHE A 9 1.02 -6.02 -2.25
CA PHE A 9 1.82 -4.92 -2.81
C PHE A 9 2.81 -5.36 -3.90
N GLY A 10 2.95 -6.66 -4.14
CA GLY A 10 3.93 -7.21 -5.09
C GLY A 10 5.32 -7.38 -4.48
N HIS A 11 6.33 -7.52 -5.33
CA HIS A 11 7.71 -7.68 -4.88
C HIS A 11 8.48 -6.36 -4.96
N PRO A 12 9.28 -6.03 -3.93
CA PRO A 12 10.17 -4.87 -3.98
C PRO A 12 11.22 -5.06 -5.08
N TYR A 13 11.53 -3.98 -5.78
CA TYR A 13 12.51 -3.97 -6.86
C TYR A 13 13.94 -3.97 -6.31
N ARG A 14 14.67 -5.06 -6.53
CA ARG A 14 15.95 -5.35 -5.84
C ARG A 14 17.18 -4.67 -6.42
N GLU A 15 17.14 -4.25 -7.69
CA GLU A 15 18.30 -3.64 -8.36
C GLU A 15 18.58 -2.20 -7.87
N SER A 16 17.53 -1.48 -7.45
CA SER A 16 17.66 -0.12 -6.93
C SER A 16 17.33 -0.05 -5.44
N LYS A 17 18.34 0.33 -4.63
CA LYS A 17 18.17 0.55 -3.18
C LYS A 17 17.14 1.64 -2.88
N LEU A 18 17.06 2.69 -3.71
CA LEU A 18 16.09 3.77 -3.56
C LEU A 18 14.66 3.29 -3.79
N LEU A 19 14.41 2.51 -4.84
CA LEU A 19 13.08 1.95 -5.11
C LEU A 19 12.68 0.89 -4.08
N THR A 20 13.62 0.12 -3.55
CA THR A 20 13.37 -0.78 -2.41
C THR A 20 13.00 0.02 -1.16
N LEU A 21 13.71 1.11 -0.85
CA LEU A 21 13.40 1.95 0.31
C LEU A 21 12.01 2.58 0.16
N TYR A 22 11.72 3.18 -1.00
CA TYR A 22 10.42 3.76 -1.31
C TYR A 22 9.29 2.75 -1.12
N TYR A 23 9.47 1.51 -1.59
CA TYR A 23 8.50 0.44 -1.39
C TYR A 23 8.18 0.21 0.09
N TRP A 24 9.21 0.05 0.92
CA TRP A 24 9.01 -0.23 2.34
C TRP A 24 8.42 0.96 3.09
N VAL A 25 8.79 2.19 2.73
CA VAL A 25 8.20 3.42 3.29
C VAL A 25 6.73 3.54 2.93
N ALA A 26 6.37 3.30 1.67
CA ALA A 26 4.97 3.37 1.23
C ALA A 26 4.11 2.32 1.95
N VAL A 27 4.62 1.08 2.07
CA VAL A 27 3.92 0.01 2.79
C VAL A 27 3.77 0.34 4.28
N SER A 28 4.81 0.86 4.95
CA SER A 28 4.72 1.19 6.37
C SER A 28 3.76 2.36 6.63
N MET A 29 3.82 3.42 5.82
CA MET A 29 2.89 4.55 5.92
C MET A 29 1.45 4.11 5.67
N TYR A 30 1.23 3.20 4.71
CA TYR A 30 -0.09 2.65 4.46
C TYR A 30 -0.65 1.87 5.66
N ILE A 31 0.16 1.01 6.29
CA ILE A 31 -0.26 0.27 7.49
C ILE A 31 -0.69 1.24 8.61
N ILE A 32 0.06 2.32 8.80
CA ILE A 32 -0.28 3.37 9.76
C ILE A 32 -1.60 4.04 9.39
N ALA A 33 -1.78 4.40 8.11
CA ALA A 33 -3.01 5.03 7.63
C ALA A 33 -4.24 4.14 7.81
N VAL A 34 -4.13 2.83 7.54
CA VAL A 34 -5.21 1.86 7.77
C VAL A 34 -5.54 1.76 9.27
N ALA A 35 -4.55 1.75 10.14
CA ALA A 35 -4.78 1.74 11.59
C ALA A 35 -5.52 2.99 12.06
N LEU A 36 -5.14 4.18 11.56
CA LEU A 36 -5.83 5.43 11.87
C LEU A 36 -7.28 5.42 11.35
N LEU A 37 -7.49 4.99 10.10
CA LEU A 37 -8.83 4.86 9.52
C LEU A 37 -9.72 3.90 10.31
N LEU A 38 -9.17 2.79 10.80
CA LEU A 38 -9.90 1.84 11.66
C LEU A 38 -10.33 2.51 12.97
N ILE A 39 -9.43 3.24 13.62
CA ILE A 39 -9.75 3.98 14.84
C ILE A 39 -10.87 4.98 14.56
N THR A 40 -10.79 5.76 13.47
CA THR A 40 -11.84 6.69 13.08
C THR A 40 -13.17 5.98 12.82
N ALA A 41 -13.18 4.87 12.09
CA ALA A 41 -14.40 4.11 11.81
C ALA A 41 -15.06 3.57 13.10
N ILE A 42 -14.26 3.11 14.06
CA ILE A 42 -14.76 2.66 15.37
C ILE A 42 -15.34 3.83 16.17
N LEU A 43 -14.63 4.96 16.22
CA LEU A 43 -15.05 6.12 17.01
C LEU A 43 -16.29 6.82 16.45
N THR A 44 -16.41 6.92 15.13
CA THR A 44 -17.56 7.55 14.49
C THR A 44 -18.77 6.63 14.43
N GLY A 45 -18.56 5.31 14.31
CA GLY A 45 -19.63 4.32 14.19
C GLY A 45 -20.46 4.42 12.91
N ASP A 46 -20.02 5.24 11.94
CA ASP A 46 -20.72 5.51 10.69
C ASP A 46 -20.37 4.49 9.59
N ILE A 47 -21.40 4.02 8.89
CA ILE A 47 -21.29 3.08 7.76
C ILE A 47 -20.45 3.69 6.64
N GLY A 48 -20.53 5.00 6.41
CA GLY A 48 -19.71 5.70 5.41
C GLY A 48 -18.21 5.56 5.66
N PHE A 49 -17.79 5.67 6.92
CA PHE A 49 -16.39 5.45 7.32
C PHE A 49 -15.97 3.98 7.21
N TRP A 50 -16.83 3.03 7.60
CA TRP A 50 -16.55 1.61 7.41
C TRP A 50 -16.37 1.25 5.93
N MET A 51 -17.23 1.79 5.05
CA MET A 51 -17.12 1.57 3.62
C MET A 51 -15.84 2.19 3.06
N SER A 52 -15.49 3.40 3.50
CA SER A 52 -14.22 4.06 3.14
C SER A 52 -13.00 3.26 3.59
N PHE A 53 -13.04 2.68 4.79
CA PHE A 53 -11.97 1.82 5.32
C PHE A 53 -11.77 0.57 4.45
N ILE A 54 -12.84 -0.15 4.13
CA ILE A 54 -12.78 -1.35 3.27
C ILE A 54 -12.27 -1.01 1.87
N MET A 55 -12.76 0.08 1.28
CA MET A 55 -12.33 0.54 -0.04
C MET A 55 -10.84 0.89 -0.06
N ASN A 56 -10.32 1.55 0.98
CA ASN A 56 -8.89 1.84 1.09
C ASN A 56 -8.05 0.58 1.31
N ILE A 57 -8.55 -0.40 2.09
CA ILE A 57 -7.86 -1.67 2.33
C ILE A 57 -7.55 -2.42 1.04
N VAL A 58 -8.49 -2.40 0.09
CA VAL A 58 -8.40 -3.15 -1.16
C VAL A 58 -7.84 -2.29 -2.30
N GLY A 59 -8.32 -1.04 -2.40
CA GLY A 59 -7.99 -0.14 -3.51
C GLY A 59 -6.53 0.29 -3.51
N PHE A 60 -5.99 0.68 -2.35
CA PHE A 60 -4.61 1.17 -2.29
C PHE A 60 -3.57 0.12 -2.70
N PRO A 61 -3.59 -1.14 -2.20
CA PRO A 61 -2.63 -2.15 -2.65
C PRO A 61 -2.66 -2.40 -4.17
N ILE A 62 -3.86 -2.39 -4.77
CA ILE A 62 -4.04 -2.58 -6.21
C ILE A 62 -3.39 -1.41 -6.97
N ILE A 63 -3.75 -0.18 -6.61
CA ILE A 63 -3.22 1.05 -7.25
C ILE A 63 -1.70 1.10 -7.08
N PHE A 64 -1.20 0.86 -5.85
CA PHE A 64 0.22 0.85 -5.56
C PHE A 64 0.97 -0.16 -6.43
N ARG A 65 0.44 -1.37 -6.57
CA ARG A 65 1.08 -2.43 -7.38
C ARG A 65 1.20 -2.04 -8.85
N VAL A 66 0.18 -1.38 -9.40
CA VAL A 66 0.20 -0.87 -10.78
C VAL A 66 1.23 0.24 -10.91
N VAL A 67 1.17 1.27 -10.06
CA VAL A 67 2.05 2.45 -10.14
C VAL A 67 3.50 2.07 -9.88
N TYR A 68 3.78 1.35 -8.79
CA TYR A 68 5.14 0.89 -8.47
C TYR A 68 5.69 -0.02 -9.56
N GLY A 69 4.86 -0.92 -10.12
CA GLY A 69 5.25 -1.79 -11.23
C GLY A 69 5.57 -1.03 -12.52
N LEU A 70 4.85 0.06 -12.82
CA LEU A 70 5.16 0.92 -13.95
C LEU A 70 6.47 1.69 -13.74
N VAL A 71 6.66 2.27 -12.55
CA VAL A 71 7.87 3.02 -12.20
C VAL A 71 9.11 2.13 -12.28
N THR A 72 9.04 0.90 -11.76
CA THR A 72 10.18 -0.03 -11.81
C THR A 72 10.49 -0.48 -13.24
N ARG A 73 9.48 -0.71 -14.08
CA ARG A 73 9.68 -1.03 -15.51
C ARG A 73 10.35 0.12 -16.26
N VAL A 74 9.92 1.37 -16.04
CA VAL A 74 10.56 2.54 -16.64
C VAL A 74 12.02 2.64 -16.18
N ASN A 75 12.28 2.44 -14.89
CA ASN A 75 13.65 2.44 -14.35
C ASN A 75 14.51 1.28 -14.87
N GLN A 76 13.92 0.19 -15.36
CA GLN A 76 14.67 -0.91 -16.01
C GLN A 76 15.00 -0.63 -17.48
N MET A 77 14.29 0.29 -18.12
CA MET A 77 14.47 0.65 -19.53
C MET A 77 15.43 1.83 -19.75
N ILE A 78 15.82 2.51 -18.67
CA ILE A 78 16.80 3.61 -18.63
C ILE A 78 18.14 3.04 -18.15
#